data_AF-A0A7X8JVN1-F1
#
_entry.id   AF-A0A7X8JVN1-F1
#
_cell.length_a   1.000
_cell.length_b   1.000
_cell.length_c   1.000
_cell.angle_alpha   90.00
_cell.angle_beta   90.00
_cell.angle_gamma   90.00
#
_symmetry.space_group_name_H-M   'P 1'
#
loop_
_entity.id
_entity.type
_entity.pdbx_description
1 polymer ?
#
loop_
_entity_poly.entity_id
_entity_poly.type
_entity_poly.pdbx_seq_one_letter_code
_entity_poly.pdbx_strand_id
1 'polypeptide(L)' 'MKTLKTVKCGETVKVVKLHGEGALKRRIMDMGITKGVEVYVRKVAPLGDPIEINVRGYELS' A
#
# COMPACT_ATOMS: atom_id res chain seq x y z
N MET A 1 6.39 -8.17 -12.23
CA MET A 1 5.52 -7.02 -11.91
C MET A 1 5.60 -6.75 -10.42
N LYS A 2 6.02 -5.55 -9.98
CA LYS A 2 6.21 -5.22 -8.55
C LYS A 2 4.86 -4.86 -7.93
N THR A 3 4.47 -5.53 -6.85
CA THR A 3 3.25 -5.25 -6.07
C THR A 3 3.63 -4.89 -4.64
N LEU A 4 2.69 -4.35 -3.85
CA LEU A 4 2.96 -3.96 -2.46
C LEU A 4 3.48 -5.14 -1.61
N LYS A 5 3.04 -6.38 -1.90
CA LYS A 5 3.52 -7.62 -1.27
C LYS A 5 5.01 -7.91 -1.48
N THR A 6 5.58 -7.42 -2.58
CA THR A 6 6.99 -7.65 -2.96
C THR A 6 7.92 -6.49 -2.55
N VAL A 7 7.37 -5.44 -1.94
CA VAL A 7 8.15 -4.29 -1.48
C VAL A 7 8.79 -4.63 -0.13
N LYS A 8 10.08 -4.30 0.03
CA LYS A 8 10.80 -4.54 1.27
C LYS A 8 10.45 -3.46 2.31
N CYS A 9 10.52 -3.83 3.60
CA CYS A 9 10.48 -2.85 4.69
C CYS A 9 11.56 -1.79 4.48
N GLY A 10 11.20 -0.53 4.73
CA GLY A 10 12.08 0.62 4.53
C GLY A 10 12.09 1.20 3.11
N GLU A 11 11.34 0.62 2.16
CA GLU A 11 11.21 1.19 0.82
C GLU A 11 10.00 2.12 0.71
N THR A 12 10.18 3.24 -0.01
CA THR A 12 9.10 4.08 -0.52
C THR A 12 8.82 3.73 -1.98
N VAL A 13 7.55 3.50 -2.31
CA VAL A 13 7.10 3.21 -3.67
C VAL A 13 5.94 4.11 -4.07
N LYS A 14 5.78 4.35 -5.37
CA LYS A 14 4.68 5.14 -5.93
C LYS A 14 3.59 4.24 -6.52
N VAL A 15 2.33 4.51 -6.19
CA VAL A 15 1.20 3.75 -6.74
C VAL A 15 1.03 4.07 -8.23
N VAL A 16 1.29 3.08 -9.09
CA VAL A 16 1.12 3.24 -10.55
C VAL A 16 -0.27 2.82 -11.01
N LYS A 17 -0.82 1.76 -10.41
CA LYS A 17 -2.11 1.18 -10.79
C LYS A 17 -2.72 0.43 -9.59
N LEU A 18 -4.04 0.50 -9.49
CA LEU A 18 -4.83 -0.30 -8.55
C LEU A 18 -5.49 -1.44 -9.33
N HIS A 19 -5.25 -2.67 -8.88
CA HIS A 19 -5.88 -3.88 -9.40
C HIS A 19 -6.98 -4.32 -8.43
N GLY A 20 -8.17 -4.58 -8.96
CA GLY A 20 -9.37 -4.85 -8.18
C GLY A 20 -10.58 -4.08 -8.73
N GLU A 21 -11.77 -4.60 -8.46
CA GLU A 21 -13.03 -4.07 -8.99
C GLU A 21 -13.99 -3.71 -7.86
N GLY A 22 -15.00 -2.90 -8.20
CA GLY A 22 -16.12 -2.56 -7.32
C GLY A 22 -15.70 -2.04 -5.94
N ALA A 23 -16.24 -2.68 -4.90
CA ALA A 23 -16.11 -2.27 -3.51
C ALA A 23 -14.65 -2.29 -2.99
N LEU A 24 -13.83 -3.24 -3.44
CA LEU A 24 -12.44 -3.35 -2.98
C LEU A 24 -11.62 -2.14 -3.44
N LYS A 25 -11.73 -1.78 -4.72
CA LYS A 25 -11.04 -0.61 -5.27
C LYS A 25 -11.52 0.67 -4.58
N ARG A 26 -12.82 0.78 -4.31
CA ARG A 26 -13.39 1.93 -3.59
C ARG A 26 -12.80 2.05 -2.19
N ARG A 27 -12.81 0.97 -1.41
CA ARG A 27 -12.22 0.93 -0.06
C ARG A 27 -10.74 1.32 -0.04
N ILE A 28 -9.96 0.83 -1.01
CA ILE A 28 -8.52 1.19 -1.13
C ILE A 28 -8.35 2.70 -1.40
N MET A 29 -9.18 3.28 -2.26
CA MET A 29 -9.17 4.72 -2.53
C MET A 29 -9.64 5.53 -1.32
N ASP A 30 -10.66 5.05 -0.59
CA ASP A 30 -11.17 5.70 0.62
C ASP A 30 -10.12 5.67 1.75
N MET A 31 -9.25 4.65 1.79
CA MET A 31 -8.06 4.60 2.65
C MET A 31 -6.92 5.51 2.16
N GLY A 32 -7.13 6.33 1.12
CA GLY A 32 -6.16 7.30 0.60
C GLY A 32 -5.08 6.74 -0.33
N ILE A 33 -5.14 5.44 -0.65
CA ILE A 33 -4.22 4.77 -1.58
C ILE A 33 -4.73 5.00 -3.02
N THR A 34 -4.25 6.08 -3.64
CA THR A 34 -4.64 6.48 -5.00
C THR A 34 -3.43 6.52 -5.94
N LYS A 35 -3.66 6.46 -7.25
CA LYS A 35 -2.59 6.57 -8.26
C LYS A 35 -1.77 7.85 -8.02
N GLY A 36 -0.44 7.71 -8.03
CA GLY A 36 0.50 8.81 -7.85
C GLY A 36 0.91 9.08 -6.40
N VAL A 37 0.25 8.46 -5.41
CA VAL A 37 0.63 8.59 -4.00
C VAL A 37 1.86 7.75 -3.69
N GLU A 38 2.73 8.29 -2.84
CA GLU A 38 3.86 7.57 -2.26
C GLU A 38 3.41 6.78 -1.04
N VAL A 39 3.89 5.56 -0.94
CA VAL A 39 3.60 4.60 0.12
C VAL A 39 4.94 4.14 0.68
N TYR A 40 5.17 4.40 1.97
CA TYR A 40 6.36 3.93 2.66
C TYR A 40 6.03 2.65 3.43
N VAL A 41 6.77 1.58 3.18
CA VAL A 41 6.56 0.30 3.89
C VAL A 41 7.32 0.33 5.20
N ARG A 42 6.57 0.45 6.31
CA ARG A 42 7.13 0.50 7.67
C ARG A 42 7.57 -0.88 8.12
N LYS A 43 6.65 -1.83 8.04
CA LYS A 43 6.82 -3.17 8.59
C LYS A 43 6.02 -4.17 7.80
N VAL A 44 6.58 -5.35 7.64
CA VAL A 44 5.93 -6.52 7.05
C VAL A 44 6.00 -7.59 8.12
N ALA A 45 4.85 -8.18 8.47
CA ALA A 45 4.84 -9.28 9.41
C ALA A 45 5.66 -10.49 8.89
N PRO A 46 6.14 -11.39 9.76
CA PRO A 46 6.97 -12.53 9.35
C PRO A 46 6.33 -13.44 8.30
N LEU A 47 4.98 -13.50 8.27
CA LEU A 47 4.20 -14.30 7.31
C LEU A 47 3.83 -13.53 6.03
N GLY A 48 4.18 -12.25 5.96
CA GLY A 48 3.90 -11.37 4.82
C GLY A 48 2.64 -10.51 4.98
N ASP A 49 1.81 -10.73 6.00
CA ASP A 49 0.66 -9.91 6.34
C ASP A 49 0.43 -9.81 7.88
N PRO A 50 -0.11 -8.68 8.37
CA PRO A 50 -0.37 -7.43 7.66
C PRO A 50 0.93 -6.68 7.25
N ILE A 51 0.78 -5.72 6.33
CA ILE A 51 1.84 -4.80 5.92
C ILE A 51 1.47 -3.42 6.46
N GLU A 52 2.28 -2.90 7.38
CA GLU A 52 2.13 -1.54 7.89
C GLU A 52 2.74 -0.56 6.90
N ILE A 53 1.94 0.43 6.47
CA ILE A 53 2.35 1.44 5.50
C ILE A 53 2.06 2.85 6.00
N ASN A 54 2.91 3.81 5.62
CA ASN A 54 2.59 5.22 5.73
C ASN A 54 2.13 5.77 4.38
N VAL A 55 0.97 6.42 4.39
CA VAL A 55 0.32 7.00 3.21
C VAL A 55 -0.18 8.39 3.60
N ARG A 56 0.18 9.42 2.83
CA ARG A 56 -0.27 10.81 3.07
C ARG A 56 -0.03 11.31 4.51
N GLY A 57 1.00 10.81 5.18
CA GLY A 57 1.38 11.24 6.53
C GLY A 57 0.67 10.51 7.67
N TYR A 58 -0.17 9.51 7.40
CA TYR A 58 -0.75 8.63 8.42
C TYR A 58 -0.39 7.16 8.18
N GLU A 59 -0.48 6.37 9.24
CA GLU A 59 -0.17 4.95 9.22
C GLU A 59 -1.44 4.13 9.01
N LEU A 60 -1.36 3.17 8.09
CA LEU A 60 -2.35 2.11 7.89
C LEU A 60 -1.71 0.81 8.37
N SER A 61 -2.35 0.17 9.34
CA SER A 61 -1.98 -1.14 9.90
C SER A 61 -2.99 -2.22 9.53
#